data_AF-A0A7S1YWJ1-F1
#
_entry.id   AF-A0A7S1YWJ1-F1
#
_cell.length_a   1.000
_cell.length_b   1.000
_cell.length_c   1.000
_cell.angle_alpha   90.00
_cell.angle_beta   90.00
_cell.angle_gamma   90.00
#
_symmetry.space_group_name_H-M   'P 1'
#
loop_
_entity.id
_entity.type
_entity.pdbx_description
1 polymer ?
#
loop_
_entity_poly.entity_id
_entity_poly.type
_entity_poly.pdbx_seq_one_letter_code
_entity_poly.pdbx_strand_id
1 'polypeptide(L)'
;RPPMRPAATDYDALSTRGGEDVGGGTATIPNEIFNLIKSIVGAGVLSLPAGIAAFGDSPGALLPATLLISSIGLVSGYMFSLIGRVCALTGASSYSEAWDRTVGPKTSWLPAASSTFSCLAANLAYGMILADTFKDLLGGAGLEVTRTQTLFGVTILVLTPLCLLKNLSSLAPFSLLGVIGMAYTAGAMLVSYLSGNYAAPDGKFLADVAENLQPKFGTVGAEGVWSPKSFILICMLSTAYMAHFNAPKFYVELKNNTIER
;
A
#
# COMPACT_ATOMS: atom_id res chain seq x y z
N ARG A 1 -8.93 62.50 28.52
CA ARG A 1 -8.63 61.09 28.83
C ARG A 1 -9.86 60.26 28.46
N PRO A 2 -9.93 59.65 27.26
CA PRO A 2 -11.04 58.76 26.92
C PRO A 2 -10.83 57.38 27.55
N PRO A 3 -11.90 56.56 27.73
CA PRO A 3 -11.78 55.26 28.37
C PRO A 3 -11.07 54.26 27.45
N MET A 4 -10.19 53.47 28.05
CA MET A 4 -9.42 52.41 27.41
C MET A 4 -10.39 51.27 27.04
N ARG A 5 -10.55 50.98 25.74
CA ARG A 5 -11.23 49.76 25.27
C ARG A 5 -10.43 48.53 25.76
N PRO A 6 -11.08 47.44 26.18
CA PRO A 6 -10.37 46.20 26.49
C PRO A 6 -9.64 45.71 25.23
N ALA A 7 -8.40 45.27 25.38
CA ALA A 7 -7.66 44.59 24.33
C ALA A 7 -8.44 43.33 23.94
N ALA A 8 -8.91 43.27 22.70
CA ALA A 8 -9.39 42.03 22.11
C ALA A 8 -8.22 41.05 22.16
N THR A 9 -8.43 39.93 22.84
CA THR A 9 -7.48 38.82 22.85
C THR A 9 -7.28 38.35 21.41
N ASP A 10 -6.03 38.09 21.01
CA ASP A 10 -5.62 37.62 19.68
C ASP A 10 -6.41 36.40 19.14
N TYR A 11 -7.19 35.73 19.99
CA TYR A 11 -8.14 34.69 19.61
C TYR A 11 -9.27 35.18 18.68
N ASP A 12 -9.74 36.43 18.80
CA ASP A 12 -10.84 36.96 17.96
C ASP A 12 -10.36 37.41 16.56
N ALA A 13 -9.07 37.73 16.41
CA ALA A 13 -8.48 38.11 15.12
C ALA A 13 -8.19 36.90 14.21
N LEU A 14 -8.12 35.69 14.79
CA LEU A 14 -8.06 34.42 14.03
C LEU A 14 -9.45 33.95 13.55
N SER A 15 -10.53 34.36 14.23
CA SER A 15 -11.92 34.01 13.86
C SER A 15 -12.45 34.74 12.62
N THR A 16 -11.80 35.81 12.17
CA THR A 16 -12.33 36.71 11.12
C THR A 16 -11.60 36.59 9.77
N ARG A 17 -10.72 35.59 9.61
CA ARG A 17 -10.08 35.23 8.34
C ARG A 17 -10.48 33.86 7.78
N GLY A 18 -11.51 33.21 8.34
CA GLY A 18 -12.00 31.89 7.91
C GLY A 18 -13.17 31.94 6.94
N GLY A 19 -13.22 32.95 6.05
CA GLY A 19 -14.35 33.19 5.14
C GLY A 19 -13.99 33.07 3.66
N GLU A 20 -13.01 32.22 3.32
CA GLU A 20 -12.76 31.83 1.92
C GLU A 20 -12.96 30.31 1.82
N ASP A 21 -13.95 29.91 1.01
CA ASP A 21 -14.16 28.56 0.52
C ASP A 21 -12.86 28.01 -0.10
N VAL A 22 -12.07 27.27 0.68
CA VAL A 22 -10.94 26.49 0.18
C VAL A 22 -11.29 24.99 0.23
N GLY A 23 -12.45 24.66 -0.33
CA GLY A 23 -12.86 23.32 -0.73
C GLY A 23 -12.45 23.00 -2.18
N GLY A 24 -11.16 23.17 -2.51
CA GLY A 24 -10.64 23.07 -3.89
C GLY A 24 -10.55 21.65 -4.48
N GLY A 25 -10.93 20.62 -3.73
CA GLY A 25 -10.92 19.22 -4.17
C GLY A 25 -12.04 18.93 -5.18
N THR A 26 -11.72 18.22 -6.26
CA THR A 26 -12.70 17.85 -7.31
C THR A 26 -13.05 16.36 -7.30
N ALA A 27 -12.36 15.54 -6.51
CA ALA A 27 -12.54 14.10 -6.53
C ALA A 27 -13.76 13.65 -5.70
N THR A 28 -14.52 12.72 -6.27
CA THR A 28 -15.67 12.12 -5.59
C THR A 28 -15.23 10.99 -4.66
N ILE A 29 -16.09 10.60 -3.70
CA ILE A 29 -15.82 9.47 -2.80
C ILE A 29 -15.47 8.18 -3.58
N PRO A 30 -16.21 7.76 -4.64
CA PRO A 30 -15.83 6.59 -5.42
C PRO A 30 -14.46 6.70 -6.09
N ASN A 31 -14.09 7.90 -6.58
CA ASN A 31 -12.77 8.14 -7.16
C ASN A 31 -11.67 7.95 -6.11
N GLU A 32 -11.86 8.49 -4.90
CA GLU A 32 -10.89 8.35 -3.83
C GLU A 32 -10.80 6.92 -3.28
N ILE A 33 -11.92 6.19 -3.22
CA ILE A 33 -11.91 4.75 -2.89
C ILE A 33 -11.07 3.99 -3.92
N PHE A 34 -11.28 4.25 -5.22
CA PHE A 34 -10.52 3.60 -6.28
C PHE A 34 -9.03 3.96 -6.22
N ASN A 35 -8.71 5.24 -5.98
CA ASN A 35 -7.34 5.71 -5.81
C ASN A 35 -6.67 5.08 -4.58
N LEU A 36 -7.41 4.90 -3.48
CA LEU A 36 -6.92 4.26 -2.26
C LEU A 36 -6.67 2.76 -2.48
N ILE A 37 -7.59 2.06 -3.15
CA ILE A 37 -7.40 0.66 -3.56
C ILE A 37 -6.12 0.54 -4.38
N LYS A 38 -5.96 1.36 -5.42
CA LYS A 38 -4.74 1.41 -6.23
C LYS A 38 -3.48 1.69 -5.41
N SER A 39 -3.57 2.50 -4.35
CA SER A 39 -2.42 2.82 -3.48
C SER A 39 -2.02 1.68 -2.54
N ILE A 40 -2.94 0.77 -2.22
CA ILE A 40 -2.75 -0.34 -1.27
C ILE A 40 -2.51 -1.67 -2.01
N VAL A 41 -3.21 -1.88 -3.12
CA VAL A 41 -3.14 -3.08 -3.97
C VAL A 41 -1.85 -3.03 -4.78
N GLY A 42 -0.78 -3.58 -4.21
CA GLY A 42 0.55 -3.65 -4.80
C GLY A 42 1.27 -4.96 -4.46
N ALA A 43 2.61 -4.93 -4.36
CA ALA A 43 3.46 -6.09 -4.04
C ALA A 43 3.03 -6.85 -2.77
N GLY A 44 2.42 -6.16 -1.81
CA GLY A 44 1.90 -6.76 -0.58
C GLY A 44 1.01 -7.97 -0.86
N VAL A 45 0.06 -7.87 -1.80
CA VAL A 45 -0.91 -8.94 -2.12
C VAL A 45 -0.21 -10.21 -2.61
N LEU A 46 0.92 -10.09 -3.31
CA LEU A 46 1.70 -11.23 -3.79
C LEU A 46 2.49 -11.91 -2.66
N SER A 47 2.81 -11.17 -1.60
CA SER A 47 3.60 -11.67 -0.45
C SER A 47 2.75 -12.27 0.68
N LEU A 48 1.49 -11.84 0.83
CA LEU A 48 0.61 -12.30 1.92
C LEU A 48 0.45 -13.83 1.99
N PRO A 49 0.27 -14.57 0.87
CA PRO A 49 0.18 -16.03 0.93
C PRO A 49 1.43 -16.69 1.53
N ALA A 50 2.62 -16.18 1.19
CA ALA A 50 3.88 -16.65 1.76
C ALA A 50 3.98 -16.31 3.26
N GLY A 51 3.47 -15.15 3.68
CA GLY A 51 3.37 -14.78 5.09
C GLY A 51 2.48 -15.72 5.91
N ILE A 52 1.36 -16.17 5.34
CA ILE A 52 0.48 -17.17 5.97
C ILE A 52 1.19 -18.52 6.05
N ALA A 53 1.78 -18.98 4.93
CA ALA A 53 2.52 -20.22 4.85
C ALA A 53 3.75 -20.25 5.78
N ALA A 54 4.28 -19.08 6.17
CA ALA A 54 5.41 -19.00 7.08
C ALA A 54 5.07 -19.49 8.49
N PHE A 55 3.83 -19.31 8.96
CA PHE A 55 3.44 -19.69 10.33
C PHE A 55 2.44 -20.85 10.40
N GLY A 56 1.76 -21.20 9.31
CA GLY A 56 0.81 -22.30 9.30
C GLY A 56 0.80 -23.06 7.97
N ASP A 57 0.67 -24.38 8.06
CA ASP A 57 0.70 -25.33 6.93
C ASP A 57 -0.56 -26.20 6.85
N SER A 58 -1.55 -25.93 7.72
CA SER A 58 -2.86 -26.59 7.73
C SER A 58 -3.98 -25.57 7.45
N PRO A 59 -5.12 -26.00 6.86
CA PRO A 59 -6.28 -25.13 6.61
C PRO A 59 -6.76 -24.34 7.85
N GLY A 60 -6.52 -24.87 9.06
CA GLY A 60 -6.83 -24.19 10.32
C GLY A 60 -6.11 -22.85 10.51
N ALA A 61 -5.01 -22.58 9.80
CA ALA A 61 -4.28 -21.32 9.86
C ALA A 61 -5.00 -20.16 9.14
N LEU A 62 -5.94 -20.45 8.24
CA LEU A 62 -6.66 -19.43 7.46
C LEU A 62 -7.54 -18.53 8.33
N LEU A 63 -8.17 -19.09 9.36
CA LEU A 63 -9.03 -18.32 10.26
C LEU A 63 -8.25 -17.27 11.06
N PRO A 64 -7.18 -17.62 11.80
CA PRO A 64 -6.38 -16.60 12.49
C PRO A 64 -5.65 -15.66 11.53
N ALA A 65 -5.21 -16.14 10.35
CA ALA A 65 -4.66 -15.26 9.32
C ALA A 65 -5.67 -14.18 8.90
N THR A 66 -6.91 -14.57 8.59
CA THR A 66 -7.96 -13.65 8.15
C THR A 66 -8.33 -12.65 9.24
N LEU A 67 -8.41 -13.09 10.51
CA LEU A 67 -8.64 -12.21 11.65
C LEU A 67 -7.49 -11.21 11.85
N LEU A 68 -6.24 -11.67 11.71
CA LEU A 68 -5.06 -10.82 11.84
C LEU A 68 -4.99 -9.78 10.72
N ILE A 69 -5.22 -10.20 9.47
CA ILE A 69 -5.30 -9.31 8.30
C ILE A 69 -6.38 -8.26 8.51
N SER A 70 -7.58 -8.67 8.92
CA SER A 70 -8.73 -7.77 9.13
C SER A 70 -8.48 -6.78 10.25
N SER A 71 -7.92 -7.24 11.39
CA SER A 71 -7.64 -6.37 12.54
C SER A 71 -6.57 -5.33 12.23
N ILE A 72 -5.46 -5.72 11.60
CA ILE A 72 -4.42 -4.77 11.17
C ILE A 72 -4.96 -3.81 10.11
N GLY A 73 -5.78 -4.28 9.17
CA GLY A 73 -6.45 -3.44 8.19
C GLY A 73 -7.36 -2.38 8.83
N LEU A 74 -8.14 -2.74 9.85
CA LEU A 74 -8.97 -1.80 10.61
C LEU A 74 -8.14 -0.76 11.35
N VAL A 75 -7.08 -1.19 12.04
CA VAL A 75 -6.16 -0.29 12.74
C VAL A 75 -5.50 0.67 11.75
N SER A 76 -5.04 0.16 10.61
CA SER A 76 -4.45 0.97 9.55
C SER A 76 -5.45 1.97 8.95
N GLY A 77 -6.69 1.55 8.70
CA GLY A 77 -7.74 2.45 8.20
C GLY A 77 -8.06 3.57 9.19
N TYR A 78 -8.11 3.23 10.49
CA TYR A 78 -8.29 4.22 11.55
C TYR A 78 -7.13 5.21 11.61
N MET A 79 -5.87 4.74 11.60
CA MET A 79 -4.68 5.60 11.59
C MET A 79 -4.61 6.49 10.35
N PHE A 80 -4.96 5.97 9.17
CA PHE A 80 -5.08 6.76 7.94
C PHE A 80 -6.12 7.88 8.10
N SER A 81 -7.29 7.56 8.65
CA SER A 81 -8.35 8.56 8.91
C SER A 81 -7.93 9.61 9.94
N LEU A 82 -7.15 9.21 10.95
CA LEU A 82 -6.66 10.10 12.01
C LEU A 82 -5.72 11.17 11.44
N ILE A 83 -4.83 10.79 10.52
CA ILE A 83 -3.95 11.74 9.83
C ILE A 83 -4.77 12.77 9.04
N GLY A 84 -5.81 12.32 8.32
CA GLY A 84 -6.72 13.22 7.61
C GLY A 84 -7.41 14.22 8.55
N ARG A 85 -7.89 13.75 9.71
CA ARG A 85 -8.49 14.63 10.75
C ARG A 85 -7.49 15.63 11.32
N VAL A 86 -6.25 15.22 11.54
CA VAL A 86 -5.19 16.14 11.98
C VAL A 86 -4.94 17.20 10.91
N CYS A 87 -4.91 16.83 9.63
CA CYS A 87 -4.76 17.78 8.53
C CYS A 87 -5.94 18.77 8.46
N ALA A 88 -7.15 18.31 8.75
CA ALA A 88 -8.33 19.17 8.86
C ALA A 88 -8.17 20.19 9.98
N LEU A 89 -7.89 19.74 11.21
CA LEU A 89 -7.78 20.58 12.40
C LEU A 89 -6.61 21.55 12.37
N THR A 90 -5.51 21.16 11.73
CA THR A 90 -4.31 22.00 11.65
C THR A 90 -4.26 22.86 10.40
N GLY A 91 -5.08 22.58 9.38
CA GLY A 91 -4.94 23.16 8.05
C GLY A 91 -3.70 22.70 7.27
N ALA A 92 -3.05 21.61 7.69
CA ALA A 92 -1.88 21.05 7.00
C ALA A 92 -2.25 20.38 5.66
N SER A 93 -1.31 20.41 4.72
CA SER A 93 -1.45 19.82 3.38
C SER A 93 -0.55 18.60 3.14
N SER A 94 0.39 18.34 4.06
CA SER A 94 1.30 17.21 4.00
C SER A 94 1.49 16.55 5.37
N TYR A 95 2.00 15.32 5.40
CA TYR A 95 2.17 14.59 6.66
C TYR A 95 3.27 15.21 7.53
N SER A 96 4.34 15.70 6.90
CA SER A 96 5.42 16.43 7.59
C SER A 96 4.91 17.74 8.20
N GLU A 97 4.07 18.48 7.48
CA GLU A 97 3.47 19.73 7.97
C GLU A 97 2.46 19.47 9.11
N ALA A 98 1.65 18.42 9.00
CA ALA A 98 0.76 18.00 10.08
C ALA A 98 1.55 17.66 11.36
N TRP A 99 2.71 17.00 11.20
CA TRP A 99 3.62 16.70 12.31
C TRP A 99 4.28 17.97 12.88
N ASP A 100 4.68 18.90 12.03
CA ASP A 100 5.26 20.19 12.42
C ASP A 100 4.32 20.97 13.35
N ARG A 101 3.05 21.05 12.98
CA ARG A 101 2.01 21.80 13.70
C ARG A 101 1.52 21.11 14.99
N THR A 102 1.64 19.78 15.09
CA THR A 102 1.11 19.01 16.25
C THR A 102 2.16 18.55 17.24
N VAL A 103 3.34 18.13 16.76
CA VAL A 103 4.42 17.57 17.59
C VAL A 103 5.56 18.56 17.73
N GLY A 104 5.95 19.20 16.62
CA GLY A 104 6.90 20.30 16.62
C GLY A 104 7.96 20.23 15.52
N PRO A 105 8.57 21.39 15.19
CA PRO A 105 9.38 21.56 13.99
C PRO A 105 10.72 20.85 14.00
N LYS A 106 11.25 20.52 15.18
CA LYS A 106 12.53 19.78 15.29
C LYS A 106 12.43 18.34 14.77
N THR A 107 11.23 17.79 14.67
CA THR A 107 10.99 16.37 14.32
C THR A 107 10.12 16.18 13.09
N SER A 108 9.67 17.27 12.44
CA SER A 108 8.80 17.21 11.24
C SER A 108 9.48 16.59 10.02
N TRP A 109 10.81 16.45 10.03
CA TRP A 109 11.55 15.71 9.01
C TRP A 109 11.34 14.18 9.08
N LEU A 110 10.91 13.63 10.24
CA LEU A 110 10.78 12.17 10.43
C LEU A 110 9.73 11.53 9.48
N PRO A 111 8.50 12.06 9.34
CA PRO A 111 7.54 11.51 8.38
C PRO A 111 8.03 11.58 6.94
N ALA A 112 8.71 12.67 6.57
CA ALA A 112 9.26 12.85 5.23
C ALA A 112 10.38 11.82 4.96
N ALA A 113 11.34 11.68 5.87
CA ALA A 113 12.42 10.70 5.74
C ALA A 113 11.91 9.25 5.71
N SER A 114 10.93 8.93 6.56
CA SER A 114 10.28 7.62 6.58
C SER A 114 9.57 7.32 5.25
N SER A 115 8.80 8.29 4.72
CA SER A 115 8.15 8.15 3.42
C SER A 115 9.16 7.97 2.28
N THR A 116 10.24 8.75 2.27
CA THR A 116 11.31 8.60 1.26
C THR A 116 11.96 7.22 1.32
N PHE A 117 12.33 6.75 2.51
CA PHE A 117 12.92 5.43 2.69
C PHE A 117 11.96 4.31 2.24
N SER A 118 10.69 4.39 2.62
CA SER A 118 9.66 3.43 2.18
C SER A 118 9.49 3.42 0.67
N CYS A 119 9.50 4.58 0.01
CA CYS A 119 9.44 4.67 -1.44
C CYS A 119 10.68 4.07 -2.12
N LEU A 120 11.88 4.29 -1.57
CA LEU A 120 13.12 3.67 -2.07
C LEU A 120 13.08 2.14 -1.95
N ALA A 121 12.67 1.64 -0.78
CA ALA A 121 12.51 0.20 -0.55
C ALA A 121 11.45 -0.43 -1.47
N ALA A 122 10.32 0.25 -1.66
CA ALA A 122 9.27 -0.19 -2.58
C ALA A 122 9.77 -0.24 -4.03
N ASN A 123 10.51 0.77 -4.50
CA ASN A 123 11.10 0.77 -5.84
C ASN A 123 12.05 -0.41 -6.05
N LEU A 124 12.89 -0.73 -5.04
CA LEU A 124 13.77 -1.90 -5.10
C LEU A 124 12.96 -3.20 -5.16
N ALA A 125 11.94 -3.35 -4.30
CA ALA A 125 11.07 -4.53 -4.28
C ALA A 125 10.35 -4.75 -5.61
N TYR A 126 9.76 -3.70 -6.19
CA TYR A 126 9.12 -3.79 -7.50
C TYR A 126 10.12 -4.10 -8.62
N GLY A 127 11.33 -3.55 -8.58
CA GLY A 127 12.39 -3.91 -9.52
C GLY A 127 12.74 -5.39 -9.48
N MET A 128 12.83 -5.98 -8.27
CA MET A 128 13.06 -7.42 -8.10
C MET A 128 11.90 -8.26 -8.64
N ILE A 129 10.66 -7.90 -8.31
CA ILE A 129 9.45 -8.59 -8.81
C ILE A 129 9.40 -8.56 -10.33
N LEU A 130 9.71 -7.42 -10.96
CA LEU A 130 9.76 -7.31 -12.41
C LEU A 130 10.86 -8.19 -13.00
N ALA A 131 12.05 -8.21 -12.41
CA ALA A 131 13.15 -9.06 -12.89
C ALA A 131 12.77 -10.55 -12.85
N ASP A 132 12.14 -11.01 -11.79
CA ASP A 132 11.70 -12.40 -11.66
C ASP A 132 10.55 -12.70 -12.65
N THR A 133 9.56 -11.81 -12.75
CA THR A 133 8.42 -11.97 -13.67
C THR A 133 8.86 -12.02 -15.14
N PHE A 134 9.72 -11.09 -15.58
CA PHE A 134 10.20 -11.06 -16.97
C PHE A 134 11.14 -12.22 -17.26
N LYS A 135 11.93 -12.68 -16.28
CA LYS A 135 12.76 -13.88 -16.45
C LYS A 135 11.87 -15.09 -16.75
N ASP A 136 10.83 -15.30 -15.94
CA ASP A 136 9.92 -16.44 -16.10
C ASP A 136 9.13 -16.35 -17.42
N LEU A 137 8.70 -15.15 -17.82
CA LEU A 137 8.03 -14.92 -19.11
C LEU A 137 8.96 -15.22 -20.31
N LEU A 138 10.22 -14.79 -20.25
CA LEU A 138 11.20 -15.04 -21.30
C LEU A 138 11.58 -16.52 -21.37
N GLY A 139 11.74 -17.19 -20.22
CA GLY A 139 11.94 -18.63 -20.15
C GLY A 139 10.77 -19.40 -20.78
N GLY A 140 9.52 -18.98 -20.50
CA GLY A 140 8.33 -19.54 -21.14
C GLY A 140 8.28 -19.32 -22.67
N ALA A 141 8.97 -18.31 -23.19
CA ALA A 141 9.14 -18.07 -24.63
C ALA A 141 10.39 -18.75 -25.23
N GLY A 142 11.14 -19.54 -24.44
CA GLY A 142 12.35 -20.24 -24.86
C GLY A 142 13.64 -19.42 -24.77
N LEU A 143 13.61 -18.25 -24.12
CA LEU A 143 14.79 -17.41 -23.90
C LEU A 143 15.27 -17.49 -22.45
N GLU A 144 16.33 -18.25 -22.23
CA GLU A 144 16.99 -18.37 -20.93
C GLU A 144 17.85 -17.13 -20.63
N VAL A 145 17.42 -16.35 -19.63
CA VAL A 145 18.15 -15.17 -19.13
C VAL A 145 18.37 -15.28 -17.63
N THR A 146 19.49 -14.75 -17.16
CA THR A 146 19.72 -14.65 -15.71
C THR A 146 18.89 -13.53 -15.10
N ARG A 147 18.51 -13.68 -13.83
CA ARG A 147 17.80 -12.64 -13.07
C ARG A 147 18.50 -11.27 -13.15
N THR A 148 19.83 -11.26 -13.07
CA THR A 148 20.64 -10.04 -13.16
C THR A 148 20.55 -9.38 -14.53
N GLN A 149 20.61 -10.16 -15.61
CA GLN A 149 20.42 -9.64 -16.97
C GLN A 149 19.03 -9.08 -17.17
N THR A 150 17.99 -9.78 -16.69
CA THR A 150 16.62 -9.29 -16.75
C THR A 150 16.45 -8.00 -15.95
N LEU A 151 17.02 -7.92 -14.74
CA LEU A 151 16.97 -6.72 -13.92
C LEU A 151 17.58 -5.52 -14.65
N PHE A 152 18.82 -5.64 -15.16
CA PHE A 152 19.45 -4.57 -15.93
C PHE A 152 18.66 -4.22 -17.20
N GLY A 153 18.18 -5.23 -17.92
CA GLY A 153 17.37 -5.04 -19.13
C GLY A 153 16.09 -4.27 -18.86
N VAL A 154 15.30 -4.68 -17.87
CA VAL A 154 14.07 -3.98 -17.47
C VAL A 154 14.37 -2.59 -16.94
N THR A 155 15.42 -2.43 -16.13
CA THR A 155 15.80 -1.10 -15.62
C THR A 155 16.13 -0.14 -16.76
N ILE A 156 16.99 -0.53 -17.70
CA ILE A 156 17.45 0.36 -18.77
C ILE A 156 16.37 0.58 -19.84
N LEU A 157 15.69 -0.47 -20.27
CA LEU A 157 14.77 -0.42 -21.40
C LEU A 157 13.36 0.05 -21.03
N VAL A 158 12.95 -0.15 -19.76
CA VAL A 158 11.60 0.17 -19.30
C VAL A 158 11.64 1.23 -18.21
N LEU A 159 12.30 0.98 -17.08
CA LEU A 159 12.20 1.90 -15.93
C LEU A 159 12.85 3.25 -16.20
N THR A 160 14.06 3.29 -16.77
CA THR A 160 14.77 4.54 -17.08
C THR A 160 13.98 5.47 -18.01
N PRO A 161 13.46 5.04 -19.18
CA PRO A 161 12.66 5.94 -20.02
C PRO A 161 11.38 6.38 -19.31
N LEU A 162 10.73 5.52 -18.52
CA LEU A 162 9.56 5.91 -17.72
C LEU A 162 9.92 6.97 -16.66
N CYS A 163 11.08 6.86 -16.01
CA CYS A 163 11.57 7.86 -15.05
C CYS A 163 11.94 9.20 -15.72
N LEU A 164 12.24 9.21 -17.02
CA LEU A 164 12.55 10.42 -17.79
C LEU A 164 11.30 11.11 -18.38
N LEU A 165 10.12 10.50 -18.24
CA LEU A 165 8.87 11.13 -18.65
C LEU A 165 8.61 12.37 -17.79
N LYS A 166 8.52 13.53 -18.47
CA LYS A 166 8.18 14.80 -17.82
C LYS A 166 6.77 14.83 -17.24
N ASN A 167 5.89 13.96 -17.72
CA ASN A 167 4.50 13.91 -17.31
C ASN A 167 4.07 12.47 -16.99
N LEU A 168 3.76 12.21 -15.72
CA LEU A 168 3.32 10.91 -15.22
C LEU A 168 1.81 10.67 -15.43
N SER A 169 1.04 11.68 -15.87
CA SER A 169 -0.39 11.50 -16.14
C SER A 169 -0.66 10.52 -17.27
N SER A 170 0.26 10.37 -18.24
CA SER A 170 0.21 9.32 -19.27
C SER A 170 0.28 7.89 -18.70
N LEU A 171 0.67 7.73 -17.43
CA LEU A 171 0.74 6.44 -16.75
C LEU A 171 -0.57 6.06 -16.03
N ALA A 172 -1.53 6.99 -15.93
CA ALA A 172 -2.84 6.73 -15.35
C ALA A 172 -3.57 5.51 -15.95
N PRO A 173 -3.65 5.30 -17.28
CA PRO A 173 -4.30 4.11 -17.84
C PRO A 173 -3.56 2.81 -17.49
N PHE A 174 -2.23 2.83 -17.42
CA PHE A 174 -1.43 1.66 -17.02
C PHE A 174 -1.67 1.27 -15.57
N SER A 175 -1.99 2.24 -14.73
CA SER A 175 -2.39 1.93 -13.37
C SER A 175 -3.75 1.24 -13.28
N LEU A 176 -4.73 1.62 -14.09
CA LEU A 176 -6.00 0.89 -14.18
C LEU A 176 -5.76 -0.52 -14.70
N LEU A 177 -4.91 -0.66 -15.73
CA LEU A 177 -4.50 -1.96 -16.25
C LEU A 177 -3.84 -2.83 -15.17
N GLY A 178 -2.99 -2.25 -14.30
CA GLY A 178 -2.40 -2.95 -13.17
C GLY A 178 -3.43 -3.48 -12.18
N VAL A 179 -4.45 -2.68 -11.84
CA VAL A 179 -5.55 -3.12 -10.96
C VAL A 179 -6.34 -4.26 -11.60
N ILE A 180 -6.64 -4.17 -12.89
CA ILE A 180 -7.30 -5.25 -13.65
C ILE A 180 -6.42 -6.51 -13.66
N GLY A 181 -5.12 -6.38 -13.89
CA GLY A 181 -4.16 -7.48 -13.86
C GLY A 181 -4.11 -8.17 -12.50
N MET A 182 -4.11 -7.41 -11.41
CA MET A 182 -4.17 -7.94 -10.05
C MET A 182 -5.48 -8.71 -9.79
N ALA A 183 -6.62 -8.17 -10.24
CA ALA A 183 -7.91 -8.85 -10.14
C ALA A 183 -7.94 -10.15 -10.96
N TYR A 184 -7.35 -10.13 -12.15
CA TYR A 184 -7.18 -11.32 -12.99
C TYR A 184 -6.32 -12.37 -12.29
N THR A 185 -5.15 -12.00 -11.74
CA THR A 185 -4.28 -12.92 -11.01
C THR A 185 -5.01 -13.54 -9.80
N ALA A 186 -5.72 -12.73 -9.02
CA ALA A 186 -6.51 -13.23 -7.90
C ALA A 186 -7.61 -14.22 -8.35
N GLY A 187 -8.32 -13.91 -9.44
CA GLY A 187 -9.31 -14.80 -10.03
C GLY A 187 -8.70 -16.10 -10.56
N ALA A 188 -7.56 -16.03 -11.24
CA ALA A 188 -6.84 -17.20 -11.74
C ALA A 188 -6.35 -18.11 -10.60
N MET A 189 -5.86 -17.52 -9.51
CA MET A 189 -5.51 -18.26 -8.28
C MET A 189 -6.72 -18.93 -7.65
N LEU A 190 -7.86 -18.23 -7.57
CA LEU A 190 -9.11 -18.79 -7.03
C LEU A 190 -9.61 -19.96 -7.87
N VAL A 191 -9.64 -19.82 -9.20
CA VAL A 191 -10.03 -20.90 -10.11
C VAL A 191 -9.09 -22.09 -9.97
N SER A 192 -7.77 -21.85 -9.89
CA SER A 192 -6.78 -22.89 -9.70
C SER A 192 -6.94 -23.64 -8.37
N TYR A 193 -7.28 -22.92 -7.30
CA TYR A 193 -7.60 -23.50 -6.00
C TYR A 193 -8.86 -24.36 -6.05
N LEU A 194 -9.97 -23.83 -6.59
CA LEU A 194 -11.24 -24.55 -6.68
C LEU A 194 -11.19 -25.77 -7.62
N SER A 195 -10.35 -25.71 -8.65
CA SER A 195 -10.16 -26.81 -9.60
C SER A 195 -9.19 -27.89 -9.09
N GLY A 196 -8.52 -27.67 -7.96
CA GLY A 196 -7.51 -28.58 -7.43
C GLY A 196 -6.28 -28.74 -8.34
N ASN A 197 -5.99 -27.75 -9.19
CA ASN A 197 -4.92 -27.84 -10.19
C ASN A 197 -3.53 -28.10 -9.58
N TYR A 198 -3.31 -27.63 -8.35
CA TYR A 198 -2.08 -27.79 -7.58
C TYR A 198 -2.28 -28.63 -6.31
N ALA A 199 -3.38 -29.39 -6.22
CA ALA A 199 -3.63 -30.25 -5.06
C ALA A 199 -2.59 -31.39 -5.01
N ALA A 200 -2.06 -31.69 -3.83
CA ALA A 200 -1.19 -32.85 -3.66
C ALA A 200 -2.03 -34.13 -3.41
N PRO A 201 -1.62 -35.30 -3.96
CA PRO A 201 -0.44 -35.55 -4.79
C PRO A 201 -0.67 -35.46 -6.31
N ASP A 202 -1.93 -35.41 -6.78
CA ASP A 202 -2.27 -35.67 -8.19
C ASP A 202 -2.72 -34.43 -8.98
N GLY A 203 -2.39 -33.23 -8.50
CA GLY A 203 -2.75 -31.97 -9.15
C GLY A 203 -2.16 -31.85 -10.55
N LYS A 204 -3.00 -31.48 -11.53
CA LYS A 204 -2.64 -31.38 -12.95
C LYS A 204 -1.34 -30.62 -13.24
N PHE A 205 -1.11 -29.52 -12.52
CA PHE A 205 0.06 -28.65 -12.69
C PHE A 205 1.08 -28.81 -11.56
N LEU A 206 0.88 -29.75 -10.63
CA LEU A 206 1.79 -29.93 -9.50
C LEU A 206 3.20 -30.35 -9.96
N ALA A 207 3.29 -31.19 -10.99
CA ALA A 207 4.55 -31.66 -11.56
C ALA A 207 5.37 -30.53 -12.23
N ASP A 208 4.71 -29.46 -12.68
CA ASP A 208 5.35 -28.30 -13.30
C ASP A 208 5.91 -27.31 -12.27
N VAL A 209 5.51 -27.45 -10.99
CA VAL A 209 6.00 -26.61 -9.89
C VAL A 209 7.30 -27.19 -9.35
N ALA A 210 8.34 -26.36 -9.29
CA ALA A 210 9.61 -26.72 -8.68
C ALA A 210 9.41 -27.28 -7.26
N GLU A 211 10.15 -28.34 -6.90
CA GLU A 211 9.97 -29.09 -5.66
C GLU A 211 10.00 -28.20 -4.40
N ASN A 212 10.82 -27.15 -4.40
CA ASN A 212 10.91 -26.19 -3.30
C ASN A 212 9.73 -25.23 -3.18
N LEU A 213 8.88 -25.14 -4.21
CA LEU A 213 7.67 -24.30 -4.29
C LEU A 213 6.37 -25.11 -4.20
N GLN A 214 6.45 -26.45 -4.17
CA GLN A 214 5.28 -27.29 -3.99
C GLN A 214 4.65 -27.08 -2.60
N PRO A 215 3.31 -27.19 -2.49
CA PRO A 215 2.61 -26.97 -1.24
C PRO A 215 3.02 -28.03 -0.20
N LYS A 216 3.41 -27.56 0.99
CA LYS A 216 3.73 -28.42 2.14
C LYS A 216 2.57 -28.33 3.12
N PHE A 217 1.76 -29.38 3.17
CA PHE A 217 0.68 -29.49 4.15
C PHE A 217 1.18 -30.22 5.40
N GLY A 218 0.97 -29.62 6.56
CA GLY A 218 1.38 -30.19 7.84
C GLY A 218 0.27 -30.11 8.89
N THR A 219 0.68 -30.13 10.14
CA THR A 219 -0.24 -30.18 11.30
C THR A 219 -0.37 -28.83 12.01
N VAL A 220 0.42 -27.83 11.62
CA VAL A 220 0.43 -26.51 12.25
C VAL A 220 -0.71 -25.68 11.66
N GLY A 221 -1.86 -25.78 12.33
CA GLY A 221 -3.05 -25.01 12.01
C GLY A 221 -3.09 -23.68 12.77
N ALA A 222 -4.18 -23.45 13.51
CA ALA A 222 -4.45 -22.17 14.13
C ALA A 222 -3.41 -21.75 15.18
N GLU A 223 -2.81 -22.71 15.90
CA GLU A 223 -1.78 -22.45 16.92
C GLU A 223 -0.52 -21.80 16.36
N GLY A 224 -0.27 -21.98 15.06
CA GLY A 224 0.87 -21.37 14.36
C GLY A 224 0.91 -19.84 14.50
N VAL A 225 -0.23 -19.19 14.73
CA VAL A 225 -0.33 -17.73 14.91
C VAL A 225 0.43 -17.21 16.13
N TRP A 226 0.66 -18.08 17.13
CA TRP A 226 1.43 -17.74 18.33
C TRP A 226 2.93 -17.96 18.16
N SER A 227 3.36 -18.48 17.00
CA SER A 227 4.77 -18.66 16.71
C SER A 227 5.43 -17.32 16.37
N PRO A 228 6.74 -17.18 16.61
CA PRO A 228 7.49 -16.01 16.14
C PRO A 228 7.43 -15.80 14.62
N LYS A 229 7.10 -16.84 13.84
CA LYS A 229 6.97 -16.74 12.38
C LYS A 229 5.77 -15.91 11.97
N SER A 230 4.77 -15.73 12.84
CA SER A 230 3.61 -14.87 12.57
C SER A 230 3.99 -13.39 12.47
N PHE A 231 5.11 -12.97 13.07
CA PHE A 231 5.64 -11.62 12.87
C PHE A 231 6.02 -11.35 11.41
N ILE A 232 6.34 -12.38 10.62
CA ILE A 232 6.59 -12.22 9.18
C ILE A 232 5.33 -11.71 8.48
N LEU A 233 4.16 -12.31 8.78
CA LEU A 233 2.89 -11.83 8.23
C LEU A 233 2.57 -10.42 8.73
N ILE A 234 2.79 -10.12 10.01
CA ILE A 234 2.55 -8.77 10.57
C ILE A 234 3.42 -7.71 9.84
N CYS A 235 4.70 -7.99 9.62
CA CYS A 235 5.60 -7.12 8.87
C CYS A 235 5.11 -6.93 7.42
N MET A 236 4.69 -8.00 6.75
CA MET A 236 4.12 -7.92 5.40
C MET A 236 2.83 -7.10 5.36
N LEU A 237 1.96 -7.22 6.37
CA LEU A 237 0.72 -6.45 6.48
C LEU A 237 0.99 -4.96 6.70
N SER A 238 2.03 -4.61 7.45
CA SER A 238 2.45 -3.21 7.61
C SER A 238 2.80 -2.57 6.27
N THR A 239 3.45 -3.30 5.37
CA THR A 239 3.76 -2.81 4.01
C THR A 239 2.53 -2.86 3.10
N ALA A 240 1.71 -3.90 3.20
CA ALA A 240 0.51 -4.06 2.38
C ALA A 240 -0.51 -2.93 2.61
N TYR A 241 -0.71 -2.49 3.86
CA TYR A 241 -1.64 -1.40 4.20
C TYR A 241 -0.99 -0.01 4.24
N MET A 242 0.19 0.16 3.62
CA MET A 242 0.92 1.41 3.67
C MET A 242 0.34 2.46 2.71
N ALA A 243 -0.63 3.26 3.19
CA ALA A 243 -1.17 4.43 2.47
C ALA A 243 -1.08 5.75 3.26
N HIS A 244 -0.68 5.69 4.53
CA HIS A 244 -0.75 6.79 5.50
C HIS A 244 -0.10 8.10 5.05
N PHE A 245 1.05 8.03 4.38
CA PHE A 245 1.75 9.23 3.92
C PHE A 245 1.00 10.00 2.82
N ASN A 246 0.08 9.34 2.12
CA ASN A 246 -0.81 9.96 1.15
C ASN A 246 -2.11 10.49 1.77
N ALA A 247 -2.44 10.15 3.03
CA ALA A 247 -3.69 10.56 3.68
C ALA A 247 -3.99 12.08 3.58
N PRO A 248 -3.00 13.00 3.76
CA PRO A 248 -3.22 14.43 3.56
C PRO A 248 -3.67 14.77 2.13
N LYS A 249 -3.10 14.09 1.13
CA LYS A 249 -3.45 14.28 -0.28
C LYS A 249 -4.89 13.82 -0.56
N PHE A 250 -5.25 12.61 -0.12
CA PHE A 250 -6.62 12.09 -0.21
C PHE A 250 -7.64 13.03 0.44
N TYR A 251 -7.30 13.63 1.58
CA TYR A 251 -8.16 14.59 2.27
C TYR A 251 -8.36 15.90 1.49
N VAL A 252 -7.28 16.43 0.89
CA VAL A 252 -7.30 17.68 0.14
C VAL A 252 -7.99 17.55 -1.21
N GLU A 253 -7.85 16.40 -1.89
CA GLU A 253 -8.44 16.14 -3.21
C GLU A 253 -9.95 15.84 -3.12
N LEU A 254 -10.44 15.37 -1.97
CA LEU A 254 -11.84 15.03 -1.74
C LEU A 254 -12.75 16.26 -1.80
N LYS A 255 -13.71 16.22 -2.72
CA LYS A 255 -14.79 17.22 -2.83
C LYS A 255 -15.68 17.17 -1.59
N ASN A 256 -16.02 18.35 -1.04
CA ASN A 256 -16.86 18.50 0.15
C ASN A 256 -16.35 17.65 1.33
N ASN A 257 -15.07 17.79 1.67
CA ASN A 257 -14.52 17.09 2.82
C ASN A 257 -15.32 17.44 4.10
N THR A 258 -15.57 16.43 4.93
CA THR A 258 -16.59 16.46 5.99
C THR A 258 -16.20 17.26 7.23
N ILE A 259 -15.05 17.94 7.19
CA ILE A 259 -14.55 18.76 8.29
C ILE A 259 -14.21 20.12 7.68
N GLU A 260 -15.00 21.14 8.03
CA GLU A 260 -14.70 22.53 7.65
C GLU A 260 -13.34 22.95 8.24
N ARG A 261 -12.55 23.68 7.45
CA ARG A 261 -11.22 24.18 7.81
C ARG A 261 -11.29 25.45 8.62
#